data_AF-A0A6J1W4Z7-F1
#
_entry.id   AF-A0A6J1W4Z7-F1
#
_cell.length_a   1.000
_cell.length_b   1.000
_cell.length_c   1.000
_cell.angle_alpha   90.00
_cell.angle_beta   90.00
_cell.angle_gamma   90.00
#
_symmetry.space_group_name_H-M   'P 1'
#
loop_
_entity.id
_entity.type
_entity.pdbx_description
1 polymer ?
#
loop_
_entity_poly.entity_id
_entity_poly.type
_entity_poly.pdbx_seq_one_letter_code
_entity_poly.pdbx_strand_id
1 'polypeptide(L)'
;VSTSFGRYGSRSSPWSISLGKRLEGPRNGGPSLSVQSGLATTLMEATGDKDPLVQEQIFSALCALGQAEPEEVLNACEEYLRQHEKLAHPHRVILLRAMEAVVKSSLAQLDKSTAKIVIFLASSEMTKSKEAFPEWQQAASTVLVAVGRRFINQVMEEMLTKFQPGVLPHCFVVLTFANLSVTN
;
A
#
# COMPACT_ATOMS: atom_id res chain seq x y z
N VAL A 1 59.27 -27.44 -19.57
CA VAL A 1 59.66 -28.84 -19.89
C VAL A 1 58.79 -29.75 -19.05
N SER A 2 57.98 -30.55 -19.75
CA SER A 2 56.96 -31.47 -19.20
C SER A 2 57.56 -32.68 -18.50
N THR A 3 56.82 -33.24 -17.54
CA THR A 3 56.47 -34.68 -17.30
C THR A 3 56.12 -34.84 -15.81
N SER A 4 55.10 -35.59 -15.36
CA SER A 4 54.73 -36.96 -15.74
C SER A 4 53.32 -37.32 -15.22
N PHE A 5 52.65 -38.23 -15.96
CA PHE A 5 51.93 -39.45 -15.52
C PHE A 5 51.01 -39.39 -14.28
N GLY A 6 49.80 -39.97 -14.25
CA GLY A 6 49.20 -41.08 -14.99
C GLY A 6 48.09 -41.66 -14.11
N ARG A 7 47.05 -42.21 -14.72
CA ARG A 7 45.72 -42.47 -14.14
C ARG A 7 45.53 -43.87 -13.50
N TYR A 8 44.38 -43.97 -12.81
CA TYR A 8 43.47 -45.12 -12.62
C TYR A 8 43.59 -45.97 -11.35
N GLY A 9 42.44 -46.09 -10.67
CA GLY A 9 42.19 -47.08 -9.62
C GLY A 9 40.84 -46.87 -8.91
N SER A 10 39.73 -47.18 -9.58
CA SER A 10 38.40 -47.28 -8.95
C SER A 10 38.34 -48.45 -7.96
N ARG A 11 37.75 -48.27 -6.77
CA ARG A 11 37.03 -49.32 -6.03
C ARG A 11 36.11 -48.70 -4.96
N SER A 12 35.01 -49.39 -4.73
CA SER A 12 33.74 -48.97 -4.11
C SER A 12 33.65 -49.33 -2.63
N SER A 13 33.12 -48.39 -1.82
CA SER A 13 32.22 -48.51 -0.63
C SER A 13 32.71 -49.29 0.61
N PRO A 14 31.96 -49.34 1.74
CA PRO A 14 30.92 -48.46 2.32
C PRO A 14 31.24 -48.07 3.81
N TRP A 15 30.28 -47.41 4.49
CA TRP A 15 30.11 -47.22 5.95
C TRP A 15 30.42 -45.83 6.54
N SER A 16 29.31 -45.12 6.83
CA SER A 16 29.01 -44.42 8.09
C SER A 16 29.62 -43.04 8.34
N ILE A 17 28.77 -42.01 8.38
CA ILE A 17 28.18 -41.46 9.61
C ILE A 17 27.30 -40.26 9.23
N SER A 18 26.01 -40.35 9.55
CA SER A 18 25.07 -39.23 9.62
C SER A 18 25.54 -38.21 10.65
N LEU A 19 25.51 -36.90 10.32
CA LEU A 19 25.33 -35.80 11.27
C LEU A 19 25.15 -34.48 10.49
N GLY A 20 24.06 -33.75 10.76
CA GLY A 20 23.94 -32.35 10.37
C GLY A 20 22.69 -31.90 9.61
N LYS A 21 21.50 -32.50 9.81
CA LYS A 21 20.26 -31.74 9.59
C LYS A 21 20.21 -30.63 10.63
N ARG A 22 20.65 -29.43 10.25
CA ARG A 22 20.46 -28.22 11.04
C ARG A 22 18.96 -27.95 11.10
N LEU A 23 18.44 -27.95 12.31
CA LEU A 23 17.05 -27.66 12.66
C LEU A 23 16.72 -26.22 12.22
N GLU A 24 16.01 -26.06 11.10
CA GLU A 24 15.18 -24.88 10.92
C GLU A 24 13.99 -25.05 11.87
N GLY A 25 13.95 -24.23 12.92
CA GLY A 25 12.78 -24.12 13.78
C GLY A 25 11.56 -23.63 12.98
N PRO A 26 10.33 -23.90 13.44
CA PRO A 26 9.14 -23.45 12.75
C PRO A 26 9.13 -21.93 12.72
N ARG A 27 9.31 -21.34 11.52
CA ARG A 27 8.87 -19.98 11.26
C ARG A 27 7.36 -19.96 11.50
N ASN A 28 6.98 -19.22 12.53
CA ASN A 28 5.60 -19.02 12.94
C ASN A 28 4.78 -18.64 11.70
N GLY A 29 3.89 -19.54 11.28
CA GLY A 29 3.13 -19.41 10.04
C GLY A 29 2.06 -18.34 10.20
N GLY A 30 2.42 -17.09 9.94
CA GLY A 30 1.45 -16.10 9.45
C GLY A 30 0.91 -16.56 8.09
N PRO A 31 -0.31 -16.13 7.71
CA PRO A 31 -0.87 -16.46 6.40
C PRO A 31 0.13 -16.09 5.29
N SER A 32 0.32 -16.97 4.30
CA SER A 32 1.21 -16.71 3.17
C SER A 32 0.85 -15.36 2.51
N LEU A 33 1.87 -14.62 2.04
CA LEU A 33 1.77 -13.29 1.39
C LEU A 33 0.72 -13.18 0.25
N SER A 34 0.17 -14.29 -0.25
CA SER A 34 -0.91 -14.29 -1.24
C SER A 34 -2.32 -14.31 -0.63
N VAL A 35 -2.44 -14.73 0.63
CA VAL A 35 -3.73 -14.90 1.32
C VAL A 35 -4.21 -13.59 1.91
N GLN A 36 -3.31 -12.72 2.37
CA GLN A 36 -3.67 -11.46 3.03
C GLN A 36 -4.18 -10.40 2.03
N SER A 37 -3.54 -10.29 0.86
CA SER A 37 -4.00 -9.49 -0.29
C SER A 37 -5.36 -9.97 -0.80
N GLY A 38 -5.58 -11.29 -0.81
CA GLY A 38 -6.88 -11.89 -1.10
C GLY A 38 -7.97 -11.45 -0.11
N LEU A 39 -7.67 -11.47 1.19
CA LEU A 39 -8.61 -11.05 2.24
C LEU A 39 -8.96 -9.56 2.14
N ALA A 40 -7.96 -8.69 1.91
CA ALA A 40 -8.19 -7.26 1.72
C ALA A 40 -9.12 -7.02 0.52
N THR A 41 -8.87 -7.69 -0.60
CA THR A 41 -9.71 -7.59 -1.81
C THR A 41 -11.14 -8.05 -1.54
N THR A 42 -11.34 -9.18 -0.86
CA THR A 42 -12.68 -9.68 -0.50
C THR A 42 -13.43 -8.70 0.41
N LEU A 43 -12.74 -8.05 1.35
CA LEU A 43 -13.36 -7.00 2.18
C LEU A 43 -13.77 -5.78 1.34
N MET A 44 -12.98 -5.41 0.34
CA MET A 44 -13.30 -4.30 -0.56
C MET A 44 -14.51 -4.61 -1.44
N GLU A 45 -14.66 -5.84 -1.93
CA GLU A 45 -15.86 -6.27 -2.65
C GLU A 45 -17.14 -6.13 -1.81
N ALA A 46 -17.04 -6.35 -0.50
CA ALA A 46 -18.15 -6.16 0.43
C ALA A 46 -18.53 -4.68 0.68
N THR A 47 -17.69 -3.71 0.27
CA THR A 47 -18.02 -2.27 0.44
C THR A 47 -19.23 -1.83 -0.35
N GLY A 48 -19.70 -2.64 -1.29
CA GLY A 48 -20.94 -2.45 -2.03
C GLY A 48 -22.22 -2.41 -1.18
N ASP A 49 -22.14 -2.86 0.09
CA ASP A 49 -23.28 -2.87 1.00
C ASP A 49 -23.70 -1.44 1.42
N LYS A 50 -25.01 -1.25 1.57
CA LYS A 50 -25.60 0.03 1.95
C LYS A 50 -25.73 0.19 3.46
N ASP A 51 -25.53 -0.87 4.23
CA ASP A 51 -25.59 -0.85 5.68
C ASP A 51 -24.36 -0.12 6.27
N PRO A 52 -24.55 1.02 6.96
CA PRO A 52 -23.46 1.75 7.60
C PRO A 52 -22.65 0.90 8.61
N LEU A 53 -23.29 -0.07 9.27
CA LEU A 53 -22.60 -0.95 10.21
C LEU A 53 -21.62 -1.88 9.48
N VAL A 54 -22.02 -2.41 8.32
CA VAL A 54 -21.15 -3.24 7.48
C VAL A 54 -19.97 -2.41 6.96
N GLN A 55 -20.23 -1.16 6.56
CA GLN A 55 -19.17 -0.24 6.12
C GLN A 55 -18.15 0.06 7.23
N GLU A 56 -18.60 0.27 8.47
CA GLU A 56 -17.73 0.48 9.63
C GLU A 56 -16.92 -0.79 9.96
N GLN A 57 -17.53 -1.97 9.86
CA GLN A 57 -16.84 -3.24 10.04
C GLN A 57 -15.76 -3.47 8.99
N ILE A 58 -16.05 -3.14 7.72
CA ILE A 58 -15.06 -3.23 6.64
C ILE A 58 -13.90 -2.27 6.88
N PHE A 59 -14.18 -1.02 7.24
CA PHE A 59 -13.15 -0.06 7.61
C PHE A 59 -12.26 -0.58 8.75
N SER A 60 -12.88 -1.10 9.81
CA SER A 60 -12.18 -1.64 10.98
C SER A 60 -11.31 -2.85 10.61
N ALA A 61 -11.83 -3.74 9.77
CA ALA A 61 -11.11 -4.92 9.29
C ALA A 61 -9.90 -4.53 8.42
N LEU A 62 -10.06 -3.59 7.49
CA LEU A 62 -8.96 -3.06 6.68
C LEU A 62 -7.88 -2.40 7.54
N CYS A 63 -8.27 -1.64 8.55
CA CYS A 63 -7.33 -1.04 9.50
C CYS A 63 -6.56 -2.11 10.29
N ALA A 64 -7.23 -3.16 10.75
CA ALA A 64 -6.61 -4.26 11.48
C ALA A 64 -5.60 -5.03 10.61
N LEU A 65 -5.95 -5.33 9.35
CA LEU A 65 -5.03 -5.92 8.38
C LEU A 65 -3.83 -5.01 8.12
N GLY A 66 -4.05 -3.72 7.94
CA GLY A 66 -2.98 -2.76 7.66
C GLY A 66 -2.07 -2.47 8.85
N GLN A 67 -2.43 -2.84 10.08
CA GLN A 67 -1.47 -2.86 11.20
C GLN A 67 -0.43 -3.96 11.05
N ALA A 68 -0.82 -5.11 10.49
CA ALA A 68 0.07 -6.24 10.28
C ALA A 68 0.87 -6.06 8.98
N GLU A 69 0.20 -5.72 7.89
CA GLU A 69 0.78 -5.66 6.54
C GLU A 69 0.39 -4.33 5.85
N PRO A 70 0.97 -3.19 6.25
CA PRO A 70 0.56 -1.88 5.75
C PRO A 70 0.75 -1.73 4.24
N GLU A 71 1.90 -2.15 3.72
CA GLU A 71 2.21 -2.02 2.29
C GLU A 71 1.28 -2.85 1.42
N GLU A 72 0.97 -4.08 1.85
CA GLU A 72 0.07 -4.98 1.12
C GLU A 72 -1.35 -4.42 1.05
N VAL A 73 -1.87 -3.91 2.17
CA VAL A 73 -3.21 -3.30 2.22
C VAL A 73 -3.26 -2.02 1.38
N LEU A 74 -2.24 -1.17 1.43
CA LEU A 74 -2.19 0.06 0.64
C LEU A 74 -2.15 -0.24 -0.87
N ASN A 75 -1.36 -1.22 -1.29
CA ASN A 75 -1.31 -1.65 -2.69
C ASN A 75 -2.63 -2.31 -3.14
N ALA A 76 -3.27 -3.11 -2.27
CA ALA A 76 -4.58 -3.70 -2.57
C ALA A 76 -5.67 -2.61 -2.74
N CYS A 77 -5.70 -1.61 -1.85
CA CYS A 77 -6.63 -0.48 -1.94
C CYS A 77 -6.43 0.31 -3.23
N GLU A 78 -5.17 0.57 -3.60
CA GLU A 78 -4.82 1.27 -4.83
C GLU A 78 -5.31 0.51 -6.06
N GLU A 79 -4.95 -0.77 -6.18
CA GLU A 79 -5.33 -1.60 -7.31
C GLU A 79 -6.85 -1.71 -7.43
N TYR A 80 -7.55 -1.87 -6.30
CA TYR A 80 -9.01 -1.93 -6.28
C TYR A 80 -9.65 -0.62 -6.77
N LEU A 81 -9.21 0.53 -6.27
CA LEU A 81 -9.73 1.85 -6.66
C LEU A 81 -9.45 2.17 -8.15
N ARG A 82 -8.30 1.70 -8.65
CA ARG A 82 -7.88 1.83 -10.06
C ARG A 82 -8.74 0.98 -11.00
N GLN A 83 -9.02 -0.27 -10.63
CA GLN A 83 -9.85 -1.17 -11.44
C GLN A 83 -11.35 -0.79 -11.43
N HIS A 84 -11.82 -0.17 -10.35
CA HIS A 84 -13.25 0.12 -10.16
C HIS A 84 -13.58 1.60 -10.40
N GLU A 85 -13.35 2.10 -11.61
CA GLU A 85 -13.59 3.52 -11.93
C GLU A 85 -15.01 4.01 -11.58
N LYS A 86 -16.02 3.16 -11.77
CA LYS A 86 -17.44 3.45 -11.51
C LYS A 86 -17.88 3.22 -10.06
N LEU A 87 -16.96 2.90 -9.15
CA LEU A 87 -17.27 2.74 -7.72
C LEU A 87 -17.86 4.03 -7.16
N ALA A 88 -18.96 3.90 -6.41
CA ALA A 88 -19.65 5.01 -5.79
C ALA A 88 -18.74 5.76 -4.80
N HIS A 89 -18.86 7.09 -4.77
CA HIS A 89 -18.01 7.95 -3.93
C HIS A 89 -18.01 7.57 -2.44
N PRO A 90 -19.15 7.22 -1.80
CA PRO A 90 -19.13 6.78 -0.40
C PRO A 90 -18.22 5.56 -0.15
N HIS A 91 -18.15 4.62 -1.09
CA HIS A 91 -17.28 3.44 -0.94
C HIS A 91 -15.82 3.81 -1.16
N ARG A 92 -15.54 4.70 -2.13
CA ARG A 92 -14.20 5.29 -2.31
C ARG A 92 -13.71 6.00 -1.03
N VAL A 93 -14.60 6.73 -0.35
CA VAL A 93 -14.31 7.43 0.92
C VAL A 93 -13.87 6.44 2.00
N ILE A 94 -14.53 5.30 2.15
CA ILE A 94 -14.17 4.27 3.14
C ILE A 94 -12.75 3.77 2.91
N LEU A 95 -12.42 3.45 1.65
CA LEU A 95 -11.09 2.96 1.29
C LEU A 95 -10.01 4.02 1.53
N LEU A 96 -10.26 5.28 1.14
CA LEU A 96 -9.31 6.37 1.38
C LEU A 96 -9.11 6.64 2.88
N ARG A 97 -10.17 6.57 3.70
CA ARG A 97 -10.05 6.68 5.16
C ARG A 97 -9.24 5.53 5.75
N ALA A 98 -9.44 4.30 5.26
CA ALA A 98 -8.66 3.15 5.71
C ALA A 98 -7.18 3.32 5.34
N MET A 99 -6.89 3.75 4.10
CA MET A 99 -5.52 4.06 3.67
C MET A 99 -4.88 5.15 4.55
N GLU A 100 -5.62 6.22 4.88
CA GLU A 100 -5.14 7.27 5.79
C GLU A 100 -4.75 6.69 7.16
N ALA A 101 -5.62 5.86 7.75
CA ALA A 101 -5.37 5.24 9.06
C ALA A 101 -4.13 4.33 9.02
N VAL A 102 -4.00 3.50 7.99
CA VAL A 102 -2.86 2.59 7.79
C VAL A 102 -1.57 3.38 7.58
N VAL A 103 -1.57 4.45 6.77
CA VAL A 103 -0.41 5.33 6.60
C VAL A 103 -0.02 5.95 7.93
N LYS A 104 -0.97 6.48 8.71
CA LYS A 104 -0.68 7.12 10.01
C LYS A 104 -0.03 6.18 11.00
N SER A 105 -0.46 4.91 11.05
CA SER A 105 0.10 3.93 12.00
C SER A 105 1.44 3.34 11.55
N SER A 106 1.69 3.28 10.24
CA SER A 106 2.89 2.63 9.66
C SER A 106 3.91 3.62 9.09
N LEU A 107 3.69 4.93 9.21
CA LEU A 107 4.43 5.97 8.50
C LEU A 107 5.96 5.85 8.64
N ALA A 108 6.45 5.47 9.82
CA ALA A 108 7.89 5.36 10.10
C ALA A 108 8.58 4.20 9.35
N GLN A 109 7.82 3.15 9.03
CA GLN A 109 8.34 1.93 8.39
C GLN A 109 7.98 1.84 6.91
N LEU A 110 6.98 2.61 6.45
CA LEU A 110 6.54 2.63 5.06
C LEU A 110 7.70 2.88 4.09
N ASP A 111 7.82 2.05 3.06
CA ASP A 111 8.87 2.23 2.06
C ASP A 111 8.53 3.35 1.05
N LYS A 112 9.55 3.81 0.32
CA LYS A 112 9.40 4.93 -0.63
C LYS A 112 8.55 4.56 -1.85
N SER A 113 8.57 3.31 -2.30
CA SER A 113 7.83 2.86 -3.47
C SER A 113 6.32 2.82 -3.18
N THR A 114 5.90 2.24 -2.06
CA THR A 114 4.49 2.27 -1.64
C THR A 114 4.04 3.70 -1.37
N ALA A 115 4.87 4.54 -0.74
CA ALA A 115 4.52 5.95 -0.55
C ALA A 115 4.22 6.67 -1.88
N LYS A 116 5.00 6.43 -2.95
CA LYS A 116 4.73 7.01 -4.28
C LYS A 116 3.40 6.55 -4.86
N ILE A 117 3.08 5.27 -4.74
CA ILE A 117 1.82 4.69 -5.20
C ILE A 117 0.63 5.37 -4.50
N VAL A 118 0.69 5.48 -3.17
CA VAL A 118 -0.34 6.14 -2.36
C VAL A 118 -0.48 7.62 -2.73
N ILE A 119 0.63 8.33 -2.91
CA ILE A 119 0.64 9.75 -3.28
C ILE A 119 -0.03 9.97 -4.65
N PHE A 120 0.35 9.16 -5.65
CA PHE A 120 -0.22 9.24 -6.99
C PHE A 120 -1.72 8.92 -7.00
N LEU A 121 -2.13 7.86 -6.31
CA LEU A 121 -3.54 7.50 -6.22
C LEU A 121 -4.34 8.62 -5.55
N ALA A 122 -3.90 9.12 -4.40
CA ALA A 122 -4.64 10.12 -3.64
C ALA A 122 -4.74 11.46 -4.40
N SER A 123 -3.67 11.89 -5.08
CA SER A 123 -3.73 13.09 -5.93
C SER A 123 -4.70 12.91 -7.10
N SER A 124 -4.73 11.72 -7.70
CA SER A 124 -5.64 11.35 -8.78
C SER A 124 -7.09 11.36 -8.29
N GLU A 125 -7.41 10.62 -7.23
CA GLU A 125 -8.76 10.57 -6.64
C GLU A 125 -9.28 11.95 -6.24
N MET A 126 -8.43 12.79 -5.64
CA MET A 126 -8.79 14.16 -5.24
C MET A 126 -9.14 15.07 -6.43
N THR A 127 -8.54 14.83 -7.60
CA THR A 127 -8.67 15.69 -8.79
C THR A 127 -9.44 15.03 -9.94
N LYS A 128 -9.95 13.81 -9.72
CA LYS A 128 -10.61 12.98 -10.72
C LYS A 128 -11.89 13.59 -11.27
N SER A 129 -12.62 14.32 -10.44
CA SER A 129 -13.81 15.07 -10.85
C SER A 129 -13.60 16.57 -10.71
N LYS A 130 -14.17 17.34 -11.64
CA LYS A 130 -14.27 18.80 -11.54
C LYS A 130 -15.44 19.25 -10.66
N GLU A 131 -16.39 18.35 -10.41
CA GLU A 131 -17.51 18.58 -9.50
C GLU A 131 -17.04 18.45 -8.05
N ALA A 132 -17.64 19.22 -7.16
CA ALA A 132 -17.30 19.19 -5.75
C ALA A 132 -18.00 18.00 -5.08
N PHE A 133 -17.21 17.01 -4.66
CA PHE A 133 -17.63 15.93 -3.78
C PHE A 133 -16.80 16.01 -2.49
N PRO A 134 -17.19 16.90 -1.55
CA PRO A 134 -16.30 17.30 -0.46
C PRO A 134 -15.79 16.13 0.36
N GLU A 135 -16.62 15.13 0.67
CA GLU A 135 -16.18 13.99 1.50
C GLU A 135 -15.12 13.12 0.81
N TRP A 136 -15.28 12.84 -0.48
CA TRP A 136 -14.34 12.04 -1.26
C TRP A 136 -13.03 12.78 -1.47
N GLN A 137 -13.10 14.03 -1.90
CA GLN A 137 -11.94 14.85 -2.16
C GLN A 137 -11.19 15.20 -0.86
N GLN A 138 -11.91 15.40 0.24
CA GLN A 138 -11.32 15.59 1.56
C GLN A 138 -10.61 14.33 2.05
N ALA A 139 -11.22 13.14 1.88
CA ALA A 139 -10.58 11.88 2.26
C ALA A 139 -9.29 11.64 1.45
N ALA A 140 -9.28 11.98 0.17
CA ALA A 140 -8.06 11.90 -0.64
C ALA A 140 -7.00 12.93 -0.19
N SER A 141 -7.42 14.16 0.13
CA SER A 141 -6.55 15.20 0.70
C SER A 141 -5.94 14.78 2.04
N THR A 142 -6.69 14.15 2.94
CA THR A 142 -6.17 13.70 4.25
C THR A 142 -5.13 12.59 4.11
N VAL A 143 -5.27 11.69 3.14
CA VAL A 143 -4.22 10.70 2.80
C VAL A 143 -2.92 11.40 2.39
N LEU A 144 -2.99 12.40 1.49
CA LEU A 144 -1.82 13.18 1.05
C LEU A 144 -1.14 13.91 2.21
N VAL A 145 -1.93 14.50 3.12
CA VAL A 145 -1.40 15.17 4.32
C VAL A 145 -0.74 14.16 5.26
N ALA A 146 -1.31 12.96 5.43
CA ALA A 146 -0.77 11.92 6.30
C ALA A 146 0.58 11.40 5.80
N VAL A 147 0.69 11.07 4.51
CA VAL A 147 1.95 10.59 3.91
C VAL A 147 2.98 11.73 3.81
N GLY A 148 2.52 12.97 3.64
CA GLY A 148 3.35 14.18 3.59
C GLY A 148 4.23 14.39 4.81
N ARG A 149 3.76 13.99 6.01
CA ARG A 149 4.52 14.07 7.27
C ARG A 149 5.93 13.46 7.22
N ARG A 150 6.16 12.49 6.34
CA ARG A 150 7.48 11.88 6.11
C ARG A 150 8.00 12.10 4.69
N PHE A 151 7.10 12.16 3.72
CA PHE A 151 7.44 12.17 2.29
C PHE A 151 7.08 13.49 1.61
N ILE A 152 7.17 14.61 2.31
CA ILE A 152 6.73 15.93 1.83
C ILE A 152 7.26 16.29 0.45
N ASN A 153 8.55 16.03 0.16
CA ASN A 153 9.13 16.34 -1.15
C ASN A 153 8.41 15.60 -2.30
N GLN A 154 8.06 14.33 -2.08
CA GLN A 154 7.34 13.52 -3.09
C GLN A 154 5.89 13.97 -3.23
N VAL A 155 5.24 14.34 -2.11
CA VAL A 155 3.89 14.90 -2.14
C VAL A 155 3.87 16.21 -2.91
N MET A 156 4.83 17.11 -2.63
CA MET A 156 4.92 18.40 -3.30
C MET A 156 5.21 18.24 -4.81
N GLU A 157 6.13 17.35 -5.18
CA GLU A 157 6.42 17.05 -6.58
C GLU A 157 5.16 16.60 -7.34
N GLU A 158 4.40 15.65 -6.78
CA GLU A 158 3.15 15.18 -7.38
C GLU A 158 2.08 16.29 -7.41
N MET A 159 1.90 17.02 -6.30
CA MET A 159 0.86 18.04 -6.17
C MET A 159 1.06 19.22 -7.11
N LEU A 160 2.32 19.60 -7.37
CA LEU A 160 2.65 20.64 -8.34
C LEU A 160 2.25 20.23 -9.77
N THR A 161 2.23 18.93 -10.10
CA THR A 161 1.69 18.48 -11.40
C THR A 161 0.19 18.78 -11.55
N LYS A 162 -0.55 18.92 -10.44
CA LYS A 162 -1.98 19.25 -10.42
C LYS A 162 -2.24 20.76 -10.40
N PHE A 163 -1.20 21.58 -10.28
CA PHE A 163 -1.29 23.04 -10.17
C PHE A 163 -0.62 23.71 -11.37
N GLN A 164 -1.26 23.64 -12.53
CA GLN A 164 -0.69 24.13 -13.79
C GLN A 164 -0.94 25.63 -14.02
N PRO A 165 0.07 26.39 -14.51
CA PRO A 165 -0.10 27.81 -14.84
C PRO A 165 -1.21 28.04 -15.87
N GLY A 166 -2.01 29.09 -15.67
CA GLY A 166 -3.08 29.47 -16.60
C GLY A 166 -4.34 28.62 -16.53
N VAL A 167 -4.40 27.62 -15.64
CA VAL A 167 -5.60 26.80 -15.38
C VAL A 167 -6.10 27.07 -13.97
N LEU A 168 -7.42 27.24 -13.81
CA LEU A 168 -8.01 27.37 -12.48
C LEU A 168 -7.79 26.05 -11.70
N PRO A 169 -7.08 26.08 -10.57
CA PRO A 169 -6.77 24.88 -9.82
C PRO A 169 -8.02 24.31 -9.16
N HIS A 170 -8.08 22.99 -9.03
CA HIS A 170 -9.09 22.32 -8.24
C HIS A 170 -9.00 22.80 -6.78
N CYS A 171 -10.11 23.15 -6.13
CA CYS A 171 -10.09 23.78 -4.81
C CYS A 171 -9.35 22.95 -3.75
N PHE A 172 -9.48 21.62 -3.81
CA PHE A 172 -8.77 20.71 -2.90
C PHE A 172 -7.25 20.66 -3.12
N VAL A 173 -6.73 21.07 -4.28
CA VAL A 173 -5.27 21.20 -4.49
C VAL A 173 -4.74 22.30 -3.58
N VAL A 174 -5.39 23.47 -3.59
CA VAL A 174 -5.01 24.62 -2.76
C VAL A 174 -5.22 24.31 -1.27
N LEU A 175 -6.35 23.68 -0.92
CA LEU A 175 -6.62 23.27 0.47
C LEU A 175 -5.56 22.28 0.98
N THR A 176 -5.13 21.33 0.16
CA THR A 176 -4.10 20.37 0.54
C THR A 176 -2.77 21.04 0.78
N PHE A 177 -2.36 22.00 -0.06
CA PHE A 177 -1.16 22.80 0.21
C PHE A 177 -1.25 23.55 1.55
N ALA A 178 -2.41 24.15 1.84
CA ALA A 178 -2.63 24.82 3.13
C ALA A 178 -2.48 23.82 4.29
N ASN A 179 -3.12 22.65 4.22
CA ASN A 179 -3.03 21.63 5.27
C ASN A 179 -1.61 21.06 5.44
N LEU A 180 -0.87 20.88 4.33
CA LEU A 180 0.53 20.43 4.37
C LEU A 180 1.43 21.46 5.07
N SER A 181 1.20 22.76 4.86
CA SER A 181 1.97 23.85 5.48
C SER A 181 1.80 23.94 7.00
N VAL A 182 0.68 23.45 7.54
CA VAL A 182 0.43 23.40 8.98
C VAL A 182 1.01 22.12 9.60
N THR A 183 1.14 21.06 8.80
CA THR A 183 1.49 19.72 9.29
C THR A 183 2.99 19.41 9.22
N ASN A 184 3.77 20.17 8.43
CA ASN A 184 5.21 19.97 8.20
C ASN A 184 5.98 21.26 8.50
#